data_AF-A0A017HR39-F1
#
_entry.id   AF-A0A017HR39-F1
#
_cell.length_a   1.000
_cell.length_b   1.000
_cell.length_c   1.000
_cell.angle_alpha   90.00
_cell.angle_beta   90.00
_cell.angle_gamma   90.00
#
_symmetry.space_group_name_H-M   'P 1'
#
loop_
_entity.id
_entity.type
_entity.pdbx_description
1 polymer ?
#
loop_
_entity_poly.entity_id
_entity_poly.type
_entity_poly.pdbx_seq_one_letter_code
_entity_poly.pdbx_strand_id
1 'polypeptide(L)'
;MIEDGLRVLTLSAVIIVLLAALLFFAVRVLMLRPIGRLVGHMRGYAAAPEDTRLIISPTASVTELREAEEALRSMQTQLTTALRQRARLAQLGSAVAKISHDLRNILASAQLFADRLEETEDPLVRRMAPKIVASLSRAISLCEATLAFGRVEEPRPA
;
A
#
# COMPACT_ATOMS: atom_id res chain seq x y z
N MET A 1 -26.00 -68.70 11.39
CA MET A 1 -24.97 -68.43 10.35
C MET A 1 -25.31 -67.19 9.50
N ILE A 2 -26.37 -67.20 8.67
CA ILE A 2 -26.72 -66.02 7.84
C ILE A 2 -27.19 -64.83 8.70
N GLU A 3 -28.00 -65.11 9.73
CA GLU A 3 -28.58 -64.08 10.61
C GLU A 3 -27.52 -63.39 11.49
N ASP A 4 -26.52 -64.13 11.94
CA ASP A 4 -25.37 -63.58 12.67
C ASP A 4 -24.50 -62.69 11.78
N GLY A 5 -24.29 -63.09 10.52
CA GLY A 5 -23.59 -62.29 9.52
C GLY A 5 -24.31 -60.96 9.22
N LEU A 6 -25.64 -60.97 9.13
CA LEU A 6 -26.43 -59.75 8.94
C LEU A 6 -26.33 -58.79 10.14
N ARG A 7 -26.32 -59.31 11.38
CA ARG A 7 -26.17 -58.49 12.59
C ARG A 7 -24.79 -57.83 12.65
N VAL A 8 -23.73 -58.57 12.34
CA VAL A 8 -22.37 -58.01 12.32
C VAL A 8 -22.22 -56.97 11.20
N LEU A 9 -22.79 -57.24 10.03
CA LEU A 9 -22.76 -56.30 8.89
C LEU A 9 -23.45 -54.97 9.25
N THR A 10 -24.67 -55.04 9.79
CA THR A 10 -25.45 -53.86 10.17
C THR A 10 -24.76 -53.05 11.26
N LEU A 11 -24.24 -53.70 12.31
CA LEU A 11 -23.53 -53.03 13.39
C LEU A 11 -22.25 -52.34 12.90
N SER A 12 -21.47 -53.02 12.06
CA SER A 12 -20.26 -52.45 11.47
C SER A 12 -20.58 -51.26 10.57
N ALA A 13 -21.63 -51.36 9.75
CA ALA A 13 -22.08 -50.26 8.89
C ALA A 13 -22.49 -49.03 9.71
N VAL A 14 -23.24 -49.23 10.80
CA VAL A 14 -23.66 -48.14 11.70
C VAL A 14 -22.46 -47.44 12.32
N ILE A 15 -21.47 -48.20 12.80
CA ILE A 15 -20.25 -47.63 13.40
C ILE A 15 -19.48 -46.80 12.37
N ILE A 16 -19.30 -47.30 11.14
CA ILE A 16 -18.61 -46.58 10.07
C ILE A 16 -19.32 -45.27 9.75
N VAL A 17 -20.65 -45.30 9.60
CA VAL A 17 -21.44 -44.09 9.33
C VAL A 17 -21.32 -43.08 10.47
N LEU A 18 -21.36 -43.53 11.72
CA LEU A 18 -21.23 -42.68 12.88
C LEU A 18 -19.83 -42.05 12.97
N LEU A 19 -18.78 -42.84 12.72
CA LEU A 19 -17.40 -42.36 12.72
C LEU A 19 -17.16 -41.36 11.58
N ALA A 20 -17.68 -41.66 10.38
CA ALA A 20 -17.61 -40.77 9.22
C ALA A 20 -18.33 -39.45 9.49
N ALA A 21 -19.53 -39.49 10.09
CA ALA A 21 -20.28 -38.30 10.46
C ALA A 21 -19.54 -37.45 11.50
N LEU A 22 -18.96 -38.10 12.53
CA LEU A 22 -18.18 -37.42 13.57
C LEU A 22 -16.93 -36.76 12.97
N LEU A 23 -16.19 -37.47 12.13
CA LEU A 23 -14.98 -36.96 11.48
C LEU A 23 -15.32 -35.81 10.51
N PHE A 24 -16.40 -35.95 9.74
CA PHE A 24 -16.89 -34.89 8.85
C PHE A 24 -17.23 -33.62 9.64
N PHE A 25 -17.92 -33.74 10.77
CA PHE A 25 -18.29 -32.60 11.59
C PHE A 25 -17.06 -31.96 12.27
N ALA A 26 -16.14 -32.78 12.76
CA ALA A 26 -14.88 -32.34 13.36
C ALA A 26 -14.06 -31.52 12.35
N VAL A 27 -13.81 -32.04 11.14
CA VAL A 27 -13.07 -31.32 10.09
C VAL A 27 -13.80 -30.04 9.69
N ARG A 28 -15.12 -30.07 9.55
CA ARG A 28 -15.89 -28.91 9.13
C ARG A 28 -15.83 -27.76 10.13
N VAL A 29 -15.92 -28.06 11.42
CA VAL A 29 -15.87 -27.04 12.48
C VAL A 29 -14.45 -26.59 12.77
N LEU A 30 -13.50 -27.53 12.85
CA LEU A 30 -12.12 -27.26 13.27
C LEU A 30 -11.25 -26.66 12.16
N MET A 31 -11.50 -27.01 10.89
CA MET A 31 -10.72 -26.51 9.75
C MET A 31 -11.52 -25.65 8.78
N LEU A 32 -12.63 -26.15 8.21
CA LEU A 32 -13.27 -25.46 7.08
C LEU A 32 -13.88 -24.10 7.46
N ARG A 33 -14.53 -24.01 8.63
CA ARG A 33 -15.08 -22.75 9.14
C ARG A 33 -14.02 -21.68 9.37
N PRO A 34 -12.94 -21.93 10.13
CA PRO A 34 -11.96 -20.87 10.39
C PRO A 34 -11.12 -20.54 9.14
N ILE A 35 -10.89 -21.48 8.22
CA ILE A 35 -10.31 -21.16 6.89
C ILE A 35 -11.24 -20.22 6.11
N GLY A 36 -12.55 -20.48 6.09
CA GLY A 36 -13.53 -19.59 5.44
C GLY A 36 -13.51 -18.18 6.03
N ARG A 37 -13.34 -18.07 7.36
CA ARG A 37 -13.20 -16.79 8.05
C ARG A 37 -11.90 -16.07 7.68
N LEU A 38 -10.77 -16.77 7.62
CA LEU A 38 -9.48 -16.23 7.19
C LEU A 38 -9.58 -15.63 5.78
N VAL A 39 -10.13 -16.41 4.83
CA VAL A 39 -10.35 -15.96 3.45
C VAL A 39 -11.28 -14.74 3.38
N GLY A 40 -12.32 -14.70 4.23
CA GLY A 40 -13.19 -13.53 4.36
C GLY A 40 -12.43 -12.26 4.74
N HIS A 41 -11.53 -12.34 5.72
CA HIS A 41 -10.68 -11.21 6.10
C HIS A 41 -9.70 -10.82 5.00
N MET A 42 -9.10 -11.78 4.31
CA MET A 42 -8.21 -11.50 3.17
C MET A 42 -8.95 -10.74 2.06
N ARG A 43 -10.17 -11.18 1.71
CA ARG A 43 -11.01 -10.51 0.69
C ARG A 43 -11.46 -9.13 1.15
N GLY A 44 -11.88 -8.99 2.40
CA GLY A 44 -12.28 -7.71 2.98
C GLY A 44 -11.14 -6.70 2.97
N TYR A 45 -9.97 -7.10 3.45
CA TYR A 45 -8.77 -6.26 3.43
C TYR A 45 -8.32 -5.94 1.99
N ALA A 46 -8.38 -6.89 1.06
CA ALA A 46 -8.01 -6.66 -0.34
C ALA A 46 -8.90 -5.59 -1.03
N ALA A 47 -10.16 -5.45 -0.61
CA ALA A 47 -11.05 -4.41 -1.12
C ALA A 47 -10.72 -3.01 -0.57
N ALA A 48 -10.16 -2.91 0.64
CA ALA A 48 -9.82 -1.64 1.29
C ALA A 48 -8.56 -1.77 2.17
N PRO A 49 -7.35 -1.85 1.58
CA PRO A 49 -6.12 -2.17 2.32
C PRO A 49 -5.61 -1.02 3.21
N GLU A 50 -6.17 0.18 3.09
CA GLU A 50 -5.83 1.34 3.93
C GLU A 50 -6.60 1.37 5.27
N ASP A 51 -7.71 0.62 5.36
CA ASP A 51 -8.53 0.56 6.57
C ASP A 51 -7.90 -0.43 7.58
N THR A 52 -7.22 0.12 8.58
CA THR A 52 -6.59 -0.66 9.65
C THR A 52 -7.56 -1.49 10.49
N ARG A 53 -8.87 -1.20 10.43
CA ARG A 53 -9.89 -1.99 11.14
C ARG A 53 -10.12 -3.35 10.49
N LEU A 54 -9.71 -3.51 9.23
CA LEU A 54 -9.81 -4.77 8.47
C LEU A 54 -8.61 -5.70 8.68
N ILE A 55 -7.61 -5.28 9.45
CA ILE A 55 -6.48 -6.12 9.82
C ILE A 55 -6.98 -7.27 10.69
N ILE A 56 -6.59 -8.49 10.34
CA ILE A 56 -7.03 -9.70 11.04
C ILE A 56 -6.51 -9.75 12.47
N SER A 57 -7.38 -10.17 13.40
CA SER A 57 -6.98 -10.54 14.76
C SER A 57 -6.84 -12.06 14.85
N PRO A 58 -5.62 -12.58 15.09
CA PRO A 58 -5.40 -14.00 15.24
C PRO A 58 -6.27 -14.53 16.39
N THR A 59 -7.10 -15.52 16.11
CA THR A 59 -8.04 -16.13 17.05
C THR A 59 -8.23 -17.64 16.81
N ALA A 60 -7.58 -18.24 15.80
CA ALA A 60 -7.65 -19.67 15.54
C ALA A 60 -7.09 -20.50 16.72
N SER A 61 -7.77 -21.61 17.03
CA SER A 61 -7.36 -22.55 18.08
C SER A 61 -6.34 -23.59 17.58
N VAL A 62 -6.33 -23.85 16.27
CA VAL A 62 -5.38 -24.76 15.61
C VAL A 62 -4.08 -23.99 15.38
N THR A 63 -2.95 -24.55 15.81
CA THR A 63 -1.63 -23.89 15.79
C THR A 63 -1.24 -23.46 14.39
N GLU A 64 -1.37 -24.34 13.39
CA GLU A 64 -1.00 -24.05 12.00
C GLU A 64 -1.85 -22.92 11.42
N LEU A 65 -3.13 -22.87 11.79
CA LEU A 65 -4.02 -21.80 11.34
C LEU A 65 -3.77 -20.49 12.08
N ARG A 66 -3.35 -20.57 13.34
CA ARG A 66 -2.91 -19.40 14.12
C ARG A 66 -1.67 -18.76 13.49
N GLU A 67 -0.68 -19.57 13.12
CA GLU A 67 0.52 -19.11 12.42
C GLU A 67 0.17 -18.43 11.09
N ALA A 68 -0.78 -18.99 10.33
CA ALA A 68 -1.27 -18.37 9.10
C ALA A 68 -1.97 -17.02 9.34
N GLU A 69 -2.79 -16.90 10.40
CA GLU A 69 -3.43 -15.64 10.80
C GLU A 69 -2.39 -14.59 11.22
N GLU A 70 -1.34 -15.00 11.93
CA GLU A 70 -0.24 -14.11 12.36
C GLU A 70 0.60 -13.62 11.18
N ALA A 71 0.95 -14.52 10.27
CA ALA A 71 1.65 -14.16 9.03
C ALA A 71 0.82 -13.17 8.20
N LEU A 72 -0.49 -13.42 8.06
CA LEU A 72 -1.41 -12.52 7.37
C LEU A 72 -1.46 -11.15 8.04
N ARG A 73 -1.61 -11.10 9.37
CA ARG A 73 -1.61 -9.83 10.12
C ARG A 73 -0.33 -9.04 9.89
N SER A 74 0.83 -9.70 9.91
CA SER A 74 2.12 -9.06 9.66
C SER A 74 2.17 -8.46 8.25
N MET A 75 1.77 -9.24 7.24
CA MET A 75 1.71 -8.77 5.85
C MET A 75 0.76 -7.58 5.67
N GLN A 76 -0.45 -7.65 6.24
CA GLN A 76 -1.42 -6.55 6.18
C GLN A 76 -0.86 -5.28 6.82
N THR A 77 -0.25 -5.40 8.01
CA THR A 77 0.34 -4.26 8.72
C THR A 77 1.46 -3.60 7.91
N GLN A 78 2.36 -4.41 7.33
CA GLN A 78 3.44 -3.91 6.49
C GLN A 78 2.90 -3.23 5.22
N LEU A 79 1.92 -3.84 4.56
CA LEU A 79 1.31 -3.31 3.35
C LEU A 79 0.57 -2.00 3.62
N THR A 80 -0.26 -1.91 4.66
CA THR A 80 -0.94 -0.65 5.03
C THR A 80 0.08 0.45 5.34
N THR A 81 1.18 0.12 6.02
CA THR A 81 2.25 1.08 6.32
C THR A 81 2.91 1.58 5.04
N ALA A 82 3.25 0.68 4.12
CA ALA A 82 3.82 1.03 2.82
C ALA A 82 2.88 1.90 1.98
N LEU A 83 1.59 1.59 1.95
CA LEU A 83 0.57 2.39 1.26
C LEU A 83 0.48 3.81 1.84
N ARG A 84 0.44 3.95 3.17
CA ARG A 84 0.43 5.27 3.84
C ARG A 84 1.69 6.08 3.55
N GLN A 85 2.85 5.42 3.56
CA GLN A 85 4.11 6.06 3.20
C GLN A 85 4.09 6.57 1.75
N ARG A 86 3.58 5.76 0.81
CA ARG A 86 3.42 6.16 -0.58
C ARG A 86 2.45 7.33 -0.74
N ALA A 87 1.31 7.31 -0.05
CA ALA A 87 0.34 8.40 -0.07
C ALA A 87 0.95 9.72 0.43
N ARG A 88 1.78 9.67 1.48
CA ARG A 88 2.52 10.85 1.97
C ARG A 88 3.53 11.37 0.94
N LEU A 89 4.25 10.48 0.26
CA LEU A 89 5.18 10.86 -0.80
C LEU A 89 4.44 11.51 -1.99
N ALA A 90 3.26 11.01 -2.35
CA ALA A 90 2.42 11.63 -3.38
C ALA A 90 1.96 13.04 -2.98
N GLN A 91 1.51 13.23 -1.73
CA GLN A 91 1.16 14.55 -1.20
C GLN A 91 2.35 15.52 -1.22
N LEU A 92 3.54 15.05 -0.82
CA LEU A 92 4.77 15.84 -0.88
C LEU A 92 5.11 16.19 -2.34
N GLY A 93 4.96 15.26 -3.28
CA GLY A 93 5.15 15.51 -4.71
C GLY A 93 4.22 16.63 -5.22
N SER A 94 2.95 16.63 -4.81
CA SER A 94 1.99 17.69 -5.14
C SER A 94 2.39 19.04 -4.54
N ALA A 95 2.78 19.08 -3.26
CA ALA A 95 3.22 20.29 -2.58
C ALA A 95 4.49 20.88 -3.23
N VAL A 96 5.49 20.03 -3.51
CA VAL A 96 6.72 20.47 -4.17
C VAL A 96 6.44 20.91 -5.61
N ALA A 97 5.48 20.29 -6.32
CA ALA A 97 5.10 20.71 -7.68
C ALA A 97 4.51 22.12 -7.68
N LYS A 98 3.70 22.45 -6.66
CA LYS A 98 3.22 23.83 -6.45
C LYS A 98 4.39 24.79 -6.17
N ILE A 99 5.35 24.41 -5.32
CA ILE A 99 6.54 25.26 -5.05
C ILE A 99 7.34 25.51 -6.33
N SER A 100 7.61 24.47 -7.13
CA SER A 100 8.34 24.62 -8.40
C SER A 100 7.60 25.56 -9.37
N HIS A 101 6.28 25.43 -9.45
CA HIS A 101 5.46 26.36 -10.23
C HIS A 101 5.62 27.81 -9.74
N ASP A 102 5.51 28.05 -8.43
CA ASP A 102 5.60 29.38 -7.85
C ASP A 102 7.01 29.98 -8.02
N LEU A 103 8.06 29.16 -7.91
CA LEU A 103 9.44 29.58 -8.19
C LEU A 103 9.64 29.98 -9.65
N ARG A 104 9.06 29.24 -10.60
CA ARG A 104 9.10 29.60 -12.02
C ARG A 104 8.42 30.95 -12.27
N ASN A 105 7.32 31.21 -11.59
CA ASN A 105 6.60 32.48 -11.69
C ASN A 105 7.41 33.66 -11.10
N ILE A 106 8.10 33.44 -9.97
CA ILE A 106 9.01 34.43 -9.38
C ILE A 106 10.22 34.68 -10.28
N LEU A 107 10.80 33.63 -10.88
CA LEU A 107 11.92 33.76 -11.82
C LEU A 107 11.57 34.62 -13.03
N ALA A 108 10.38 34.41 -13.60
CA ALA A 108 9.90 35.25 -14.72
C ALA A 108 9.83 36.73 -14.33
N SER A 109 9.37 37.04 -13.11
CA SER A 109 9.37 38.41 -12.58
C SER A 109 10.78 38.95 -12.33
N ALA A 110 11.68 38.12 -11.80
CA ALA A 110 13.08 38.49 -11.58
C ALA A 110 13.83 38.74 -12.90
N GLN A 111 13.52 37.99 -13.96
CA GLN A 111 14.05 38.22 -15.30
C GLN A 111 13.63 39.59 -15.83
N LEU A 112 12.36 39.97 -15.70
CA LEU A 112 11.90 41.31 -16.08
C LEU A 112 12.62 42.44 -15.32
N PHE A 113 12.89 42.24 -14.02
CA PHE A 113 13.68 43.20 -13.25
C PHE A 113 15.15 43.23 -13.67
N ALA A 114 15.74 42.08 -13.99
CA ALA A 114 17.12 41.99 -14.47
C ALA A 114 17.28 42.67 -15.83
N ASP A 115 16.34 42.47 -16.76
CA ASP A 115 16.31 43.12 -18.07
C ASP A 115 16.29 44.66 -17.92
N ARG A 116 15.50 45.19 -16.96
CA ARG A 116 15.51 46.64 -16.64
C ARG A 116 16.79 47.12 -15.96
N LEU A 117 17.44 46.29 -15.15
CA LEU A 117 18.70 46.62 -14.51
C LEU A 117 19.86 46.66 -15.52
N GLU A 118 19.79 45.91 -16.62
CA GLU A 118 20.77 45.98 -17.71
C GLU A 118 20.72 47.31 -18.50
N GLU A 119 19.59 48.02 -18.45
CA GLU A 119 19.43 49.38 -18.98
C GLU A 119 20.04 50.46 -18.06
N THR A 120 20.49 50.07 -16.85
CA THR A 120 21.12 50.99 -15.88
C THR A 120 22.62 51.15 -16.15
N GLU A 121 23.15 52.37 -15.99
CA GLU A 121 24.55 52.71 -16.30
C GLU A 121 25.60 52.12 -15.33
N ASP A 122 25.18 51.54 -14.20
CA ASP A 122 26.09 50.99 -13.19
C ASP A 122 26.74 49.65 -13.65
N PRO A 123 28.06 49.63 -13.90
CA PRO A 123 28.76 48.45 -14.42
C PRO A 123 28.83 47.28 -13.43
N LEU A 124 28.64 47.52 -12.12
CA LEU A 124 28.58 46.46 -11.11
C LEU A 124 27.26 45.69 -11.22
N VAL A 125 26.15 46.43 -11.32
CA VAL A 125 24.79 45.89 -11.42
C VAL A 125 24.61 45.07 -12.70
N ARG A 126 25.12 45.58 -13.83
CA ARG A 126 25.10 44.94 -15.15
C ARG A 126 25.82 43.57 -15.18
N ARG A 127 26.80 43.36 -14.29
CA ARG A 127 27.53 42.08 -14.16
C ARG A 127 26.90 41.12 -13.14
N MET A 128 26.15 41.63 -12.17
CA MET A 128 25.57 40.82 -11.08
C MET A 128 24.17 40.29 -11.40
N ALA A 129 23.32 41.07 -12.06
CA ALA A 129 21.96 40.69 -12.44
C ALA A 129 21.88 39.33 -13.19
N PRO A 130 22.64 39.10 -14.28
CA PRO A 130 22.59 37.83 -15.01
C PRO A 130 23.10 36.64 -14.18
N LYS A 131 24.02 36.85 -13.23
CA LYS A 131 24.52 35.78 -12.34
C LYS A 131 23.46 35.33 -11.34
N ILE A 132 22.64 36.25 -10.83
CA ILE A 132 21.54 35.95 -9.90
C ILE A 132 20.46 35.14 -10.62
N VAL A 133 20.07 35.58 -11.83
CA VAL A 133 19.09 34.85 -12.67
C VAL A 133 19.61 33.44 -13.00
N ALA A 134 20.87 33.30 -13.41
CA ALA A 134 21.46 32.00 -13.71
C ALA A 134 21.51 31.05 -12.50
N SER A 135 21.79 31.58 -11.30
CA SER A 135 21.80 30.79 -10.07
C SER A 135 20.39 30.32 -9.67
N LEU A 136 19.38 31.19 -9.77
CA LEU A 136 17.98 30.85 -9.53
C LEU A 136 17.43 29.82 -10.52
N SER A 137 17.71 29.99 -11.82
CA SER A 137 17.35 29.00 -12.85
C SER A 137 17.94 27.63 -12.55
N ARG A 138 19.19 27.58 -12.06
CA ARG A 138 19.84 26.33 -11.67
C ARG A 138 19.18 25.70 -10.43
N ALA A 139 18.86 26.49 -9.40
CA ALA A 139 18.16 26.00 -8.22
C ALA A 139 16.77 25.40 -8.58
N ILE A 140 16.03 26.06 -9.48
CA ILE A 140 14.74 25.58 -9.96
C ILE A 140 14.88 24.25 -10.72
N SER A 141 15.88 24.15 -11.61
CA SER A 141 16.15 22.90 -12.34
C SER A 141 16.45 21.70 -11.42
N LEU A 142 17.13 21.95 -10.28
CA LEU A 142 17.37 20.94 -9.24
C LEU A 142 16.09 20.51 -8.53
N CYS A 143 15.21 21.47 -8.19
CA CYS A 143 13.89 21.16 -7.62
C CYS A 143 13.01 20.36 -8.59
N GLU A 144 13.00 20.74 -9.87
CA GLU A 144 12.25 20.03 -10.92
C GLU A 144 12.77 18.62 -11.18
N ALA A 145 14.08 18.41 -11.19
CA ALA A 145 14.69 17.09 -11.31
C ALA A 145 14.32 16.17 -10.12
N THR A 146 14.29 16.72 -8.90
CA THR A 146 13.90 15.98 -7.68
C THR A 146 12.41 15.63 -7.71
N LEU A 147 11.56 16.53 -8.22
CA LEU A 147 10.14 16.31 -8.45
C LEU A 147 9.84 15.25 -9.49
N ALA A 148 10.59 15.25 -10.60
CA ALA A 148 10.44 14.26 -11.66
C ALA A 148 10.69 12.85 -11.12
N PHE A 149 11.66 12.69 -10.22
CA PHE A 149 11.93 11.42 -9.53
C PHE A 149 10.73 10.95 -8.69
N GLY A 150 10.09 11.86 -7.94
CA GLY A 150 8.88 11.55 -7.17
C GLY A 150 7.63 11.23 -8.01
N ARG A 151 7.56 11.72 -9.25
CA ARG A 151 6.45 11.44 -10.20
C ARG A 151 6.58 10.11 -10.93
N VAL A 152 7.79 9.54 -11.05
CA VAL A 152 8.00 8.26 -11.75
C VAL A 152 7.33 7.08 -11.00
N GLU A 153 7.10 7.22 -9.69
CA GLU A 153 6.40 6.23 -8.87
C GLU A 153 4.87 6.22 -9.03
N GLU A 154 4.26 7.24 -9.63
CA GLU A 154 2.84 7.23 -10.00
C GLU A 154 2.72 6.74 -11.44
N PRO A 155 2.21 5.51 -11.68
CA PRO A 155 1.91 5.09 -13.04
C PRO A 155 0.88 6.08 -13.58
N ARG A 156 1.25 6.77 -14.66
CA ARG A 156 0.32 7.66 -15.35
C ARG A 156 -0.92 6.83 -15.73
N PRO A 157 -2.14 7.27 -15.37
CA PRO A 157 -3.33 6.60 -15.84
C PRO A 157 -3.33 6.63 -17.37
N ALA A 158 -3.57 5.47 -17.97
CA ALA A 158 -3.84 5.31 -19.39
C ALA A 158 -5.20 5.91 -19.77
#